data_AF-A0A7X0KX55-F1
#
_entry.id   AF-A0A7X0KX55-F1
#
_cell.length_a   1.000
_cell.length_b   1.000
_cell.length_c   1.000
_cell.angle_alpha   90.00
_cell.angle_beta   90.00
_cell.angle_gamma   90.00
#
_symmetry.space_group_name_H-M   'P 1'
#
loop_
_entity.id
_entity.type
_entity.pdbx_description
1 polymer ?
#
loop_
_entity_poly.entity_id
_entity_poly.type
_entity_poly.pdbx_seq_one_letter_code
_entity_poly.pdbx_strand_id
1 'polypeptide(L)'
;MFERFTADARQAVTGAQAEARALRDRHIGTEHVLLVLAGAEDATGRVLREHGLAPDDLRARIVRANRAGGDVLDSDALRSIGIDLDAVREATEQSFGEGALDVPAGKSDRFRRGHIPFTPQAKKALELSLRHAIRLGQKEIRSGHLLLGVLHDGGFLSARLATEAGVDVEELRAEVRRLLTAKAA
;
A
#
# COMPACT_ATOMS: atom_id res chain seq x y z
N MET A 1 -6.44 -19.48 -6.37
CA MET A 1 -5.37 -18.58 -5.84
C MET A 1 -5.48 -18.35 -4.33
N PHE A 2 -6.68 -18.07 -3.77
CA PHE A 2 -6.85 -17.76 -2.33
C PHE A 2 -7.30 -18.94 -1.45
N GLU A 3 -7.12 -20.19 -1.87
CA GLU A 3 -7.67 -21.36 -1.18
C GLU A 3 -7.12 -21.56 0.24
N ARG A 4 -5.91 -21.07 0.50
CA ARG A 4 -5.30 -21.11 1.83
C ARG A 4 -5.57 -19.87 2.68
N PHE A 5 -6.23 -18.85 2.14
CA PHE A 5 -6.51 -17.62 2.87
C PHE A 5 -7.82 -17.75 3.65
N THR A 6 -7.78 -17.35 4.92
CA THR A 6 -9.00 -17.09 5.71
C THR A 6 -9.85 -16.00 5.06
N ALA A 7 -11.12 -15.89 5.46
CA ALA A 7 -12.03 -14.87 4.94
C ALA A 7 -11.46 -13.44 5.11
N ASP A 8 -11.00 -13.10 6.32
CA ASP A 8 -10.42 -11.80 6.64
C ASP A 8 -9.15 -11.52 5.81
N ALA A 9 -8.25 -12.51 5.72
CA ALA A 9 -7.03 -12.37 4.92
C ALA A 9 -7.33 -12.19 3.43
N ARG A 10 -8.34 -12.91 2.90
CA ARG A 10 -8.77 -12.75 1.51
C ARG A 10 -9.36 -11.36 1.29
N GLN A 11 -10.20 -10.89 2.21
CA GLN A 11 -10.77 -9.55 2.18
C GLN A 11 -9.69 -8.46 2.24
N ALA A 12 -8.64 -8.65 3.02
CA ALA A 12 -7.51 -7.72 3.07
C ALA A 12 -6.82 -7.58 1.70
N VAL A 13 -6.58 -8.70 1.01
CA VAL A 13 -5.92 -8.68 -0.31
C VAL A 13 -6.84 -8.14 -1.40
N THR A 14 -8.11 -8.54 -1.43
CA THR A 14 -9.05 -8.07 -2.46
C THR A 14 -9.46 -6.61 -2.22
N GLY A 15 -9.59 -6.21 -0.97
CA GLY A 15 -9.88 -4.84 -0.56
C GLY A 15 -8.77 -3.86 -0.93
N ALA A 16 -7.51 -4.30 -1.02
CA ALA A 16 -6.39 -3.44 -1.39
C ALA A 16 -6.57 -2.82 -2.80
N GLN A 17 -7.33 -3.48 -3.67
CA GLN A 17 -7.71 -2.90 -4.97
C GLN A 17 -8.69 -1.73 -4.83
N ALA A 18 -9.62 -1.79 -3.88
CA ALA A 18 -10.54 -0.69 -3.61
C ALA A 18 -9.80 0.51 -3.05
N GLU A 19 -8.85 0.31 -2.13
CA GLU A 19 -8.00 1.38 -1.61
C GLU A 19 -7.11 1.98 -2.70
N ALA A 20 -6.47 1.17 -3.54
CA ALA A 20 -5.68 1.68 -4.67
C ALA A 20 -6.53 2.51 -5.64
N ARG A 21 -7.77 2.08 -5.93
CA ARG A 21 -8.71 2.89 -6.72
C ARG A 21 -9.08 4.20 -6.04
N ALA A 22 -9.37 4.16 -4.74
CA ALA A 22 -9.75 5.34 -3.97
C ALA A 22 -8.62 6.38 -3.95
N LEU A 23 -7.38 5.91 -3.83
CA LEU A 23 -6.16 6.73 -3.87
C LEU A 23 -5.74 7.10 -5.30
N ARG A 24 -6.40 6.56 -6.33
CA ARG A 24 -6.11 6.72 -7.77
C ARG A 24 -4.75 6.17 -8.19
N ASP A 25 -4.25 5.18 -7.46
CA ASP A 25 -2.99 4.50 -7.75
C ASP A 25 -3.17 3.48 -8.88
N ARG A 26 -2.18 3.41 -9.77
CA ARG A 26 -2.19 2.49 -10.94
C ARG A 26 -1.71 1.08 -10.60
N HIS A 27 -1.21 0.87 -9.38
CA HIS A 27 -0.72 -0.40 -8.90
C HIS A 27 -1.13 -0.60 -7.44
N ILE A 28 -1.35 -1.86 -7.05
CA ILE A 28 -1.58 -2.22 -5.64
C ILE A 28 -0.21 -2.48 -5.00
N GLY A 29 0.20 -1.57 -4.13
CA GLY A 29 1.41 -1.72 -3.32
C GLY A 29 1.16 -2.36 -1.95
N THR A 30 2.21 -2.34 -1.13
CA THR A 30 2.22 -2.97 0.21
C THR A 30 1.41 -2.16 1.22
N GLU A 31 1.44 -0.84 1.08
CA GLU A 31 0.69 0.16 1.82
C GLU A 31 -0.82 0.01 1.66
N HIS A 32 -1.30 -0.40 0.49
CA HIS A 32 -2.72 -0.66 0.25
C HIS A 32 -3.21 -1.87 1.04
N VAL A 33 -2.41 -2.94 1.11
CA VAL A 33 -2.74 -4.12 1.92
C VAL A 33 -2.67 -3.77 3.41
N LEU A 34 -1.65 -3.03 3.84
CA LEU A 34 -1.53 -2.55 5.22
C LEU A 34 -2.76 -1.69 5.62
N LEU A 35 -3.23 -0.81 4.73
CA LEU A 35 -4.38 0.03 4.97
C LEU A 35 -5.66 -0.77 5.23
N VAL A 36 -5.91 -1.81 4.44
CA VAL A 36 -7.08 -2.67 4.68
C VAL A 36 -6.92 -3.51 5.95
N LEU A 37 -5.71 -4.00 6.24
CA LEU A 37 -5.43 -4.72 7.49
C LEU A 37 -5.68 -3.84 8.72
N ALA A 38 -5.26 -2.57 8.70
CA ALA A 38 -5.49 -1.63 9.79
C ALA A 38 -6.99 -1.39 10.05
N GLY A 39 -7.80 -1.46 8.99
CA GLY A 39 -9.26 -1.30 9.06
C GLY A 39 -10.01 -2.59 9.40
N ALA A 40 -9.33 -3.74 9.46
CA ALA A 40 -9.98 -5.01 9.75
C ALA A 40 -10.51 -5.07 11.19
N GLU A 41 -11.62 -5.78 11.37
CA GLU A 41 -12.26 -5.98 12.68
C GLU A 41 -11.65 -7.14 13.48
N ASP A 42 -10.68 -7.83 12.90
CA ASP A 42 -9.97 -8.94 13.53
C ASP A 42 -8.90 -8.48 14.54
N ALA A 43 -8.27 -9.45 15.21
CA ALA A 43 -7.20 -9.19 16.18
C ALA A 43 -5.98 -8.49 15.56
N THR A 44 -5.72 -8.68 14.27
CA THR A 44 -4.57 -8.05 13.59
C THR A 44 -4.85 -6.56 13.38
N GLY A 45 -6.05 -6.22 12.90
CA GLY A 45 -6.46 -4.83 12.76
C GLY A 45 -6.52 -4.10 14.10
N ARG A 46 -6.96 -4.77 15.17
CA ARG A 46 -6.91 -4.22 16.52
C ARG A 46 -5.48 -3.87 16.95
N VAL A 47 -4.55 -4.81 16.84
CA VAL A 47 -3.13 -4.58 17.24
C VAL A 47 -2.51 -3.46 16.41
N LEU A 48 -2.79 -3.37 15.11
CA LEU A 48 -2.34 -2.24 14.29
C LEU A 48 -2.79 -0.90 14.88
N ARG A 49 -4.08 -0.78 15.25
CA ARG A 49 -4.63 0.45 15.84
C ARG A 49 -4.07 0.73 17.23
N GLU A 50 -3.85 -0.28 18.05
CA GLU A 50 -3.22 -0.15 19.38
C GLU A 50 -1.77 0.36 19.28
N HIS A 51 -1.05 -0.01 18.22
CA HIS A 51 0.28 0.53 17.90
C HIS A 51 0.23 1.88 17.16
N GLY A 52 -0.93 2.52 17.01
CA GLY A 52 -1.06 3.85 16.39
C GLY A 52 -1.16 3.85 14.86
N LEU A 53 -1.38 2.70 14.22
CA LEU A 53 -1.66 2.60 12.78
C LEU A 53 -3.16 2.62 12.52
N ALA A 54 -3.80 3.75 12.79
CA ALA A 54 -5.19 3.96 12.44
C ALA A 54 -5.35 4.07 10.90
N PRO A 55 -6.44 3.53 10.31
CA PRO A 55 -6.65 3.56 8.86
C PRO A 55 -6.64 4.97 8.27
N ASP A 56 -7.30 5.92 8.91
CA ASP A 56 -7.39 7.29 8.39
C ASP A 56 -6.03 8.01 8.41
N ASP A 57 -5.25 7.83 9.48
CA ASP A 57 -3.89 8.36 9.58
C ASP A 57 -2.97 7.72 8.54
N LEU A 58 -3.07 6.41 8.35
CA LEU A 58 -2.30 5.69 7.35
C LEU A 58 -2.67 6.14 5.94
N ARG A 59 -3.95 6.32 5.64
CA ARG A 59 -4.43 6.88 4.37
C ARG A 59 -3.86 8.28 4.13
N ALA A 60 -3.90 9.15 5.14
CA ALA A 60 -3.30 10.49 5.05
C ALA A 60 -1.79 10.44 4.80
N ARG A 61 -1.07 9.50 5.42
CA ARG A 61 0.36 9.28 5.19
C ARG A 61 0.65 8.78 3.77
N ILE A 62 -0.15 7.84 3.24
CA ILE A 62 0.00 7.37 1.85
C ILE A 62 -0.21 8.52 0.86
N VAL A 63 -1.24 9.35 1.06
CA VAL A 63 -1.47 10.53 0.20
C VAL A 63 -0.28 11.49 0.23
N ARG A 64 0.31 11.73 1.41
CA ARG A 64 1.53 12.55 1.53
C ARG A 64 2.73 11.91 0.84
N ALA A 65 2.94 10.60 1.02
CA ALA A 65 4.03 9.86 0.39
C ALA A 65 3.89 9.85 -1.14
N ASN A 66 2.69 9.72 -1.68
CA ASN A 66 2.43 9.77 -3.13
C ASN A 66 2.63 11.18 -3.70
N ARG A 67 2.40 12.25 -2.92
CA ARG A 67 2.73 13.63 -3.32
C ARG A 67 4.23 13.88 -3.30
N ALA A 68 4.92 13.44 -2.25
CA ALA A 68 6.37 13.57 -2.12
C ALA A 68 7.13 12.69 -3.14
N GLY A 69 6.61 11.51 -3.45
CA GLY A 69 7.09 10.62 -4.51
C GLY A 69 6.50 10.93 -5.89
N GLY A 70 5.61 11.93 -5.98
CA GLY A 70 5.11 12.51 -7.23
C GLY A 70 6.14 13.37 -7.95
N ASP A 71 7.31 13.54 -7.32
CA ASP A 71 8.50 14.17 -7.86
C ASP A 71 9.30 13.20 -8.76
N VAL A 72 8.63 12.55 -9.72
CA VAL A 72 9.31 11.86 -10.83
C VAL A 72 9.29 12.73 -12.08
N LEU A 73 9.47 14.01 -11.84
CA LEU A 73 10.04 14.96 -12.76
C LEU A 73 10.74 15.95 -11.82
N ASP A 74 11.88 15.55 -11.24
CA ASP A 74 12.76 16.49 -10.54
C ASP A 74 12.98 17.65 -11.50
N SER A 75 12.30 18.76 -11.24
CA SER A 75 12.23 19.88 -12.16
C SER A 75 13.63 20.45 -12.40
N ASP A 76 14.51 20.34 -11.41
CA ASP A 76 15.91 20.73 -11.52
C ASP A 76 16.70 19.72 -12.36
N ALA A 77 16.50 18.41 -12.17
CA ALA A 77 17.11 17.39 -13.03
C ALA A 77 16.64 17.49 -14.48
N LEU A 78 15.36 17.78 -14.72
CA LEU A 78 14.83 17.97 -16.06
C LEU A 78 15.34 19.23 -16.71
N ARG A 79 15.40 20.33 -15.94
CA ARG A 79 16.00 21.57 -16.40
C ARG A 79 17.48 21.39 -16.71
N SER A 80 18.19 20.52 -15.99
CA SER A 80 19.58 20.17 -16.27
C SER A 80 19.78 19.46 -17.62
N ILE A 81 18.76 18.74 -18.12
CA ILE A 81 18.74 18.15 -19.47
C ILE A 81 17.97 19.01 -20.49
N GLY A 82 17.61 20.25 -20.13
CA GLY A 82 16.99 21.22 -21.02
C GLY A 82 15.46 21.14 -21.12
N ILE A 83 14.79 20.45 -20.21
CA ILE A 83 13.33 20.35 -20.14
C ILE A 83 12.82 21.23 -19.00
N ASP A 84 12.21 22.37 -19.35
CA ASP A 84 11.56 23.27 -18.39
C ASP A 84 10.08 22.88 -18.25
N LEU A 85 9.72 22.32 -17.09
CA LEU A 85 8.35 21.87 -16.83
C LEU A 85 7.34 23.00 -16.75
N ASP A 86 7.74 24.17 -16.27
CA ASP A 86 6.86 25.33 -16.16
C ASP A 86 6.56 25.86 -17.56
N ALA A 87 7.57 25.94 -18.43
CA ALA A 87 7.40 26.29 -19.83
C ALA A 87 6.52 25.27 -20.59
N VAL A 88 6.69 23.96 -20.32
CA VAL A 88 5.85 22.91 -20.92
C VAL A 88 4.41 23.05 -20.45
N ARG A 89 4.17 23.32 -19.16
CA ARG A 89 2.83 23.56 -18.61
C ARG A 89 2.17 24.76 -19.26
N GLU A 90 2.86 25.89 -19.28
CA GLU A 90 2.35 27.14 -19.85
C GLU A 90 2.02 26.97 -21.34
N ALA A 91 2.94 26.39 -22.12
CA ALA A 91 2.73 26.14 -23.55
C ALA A 91 1.55 25.18 -23.79
N THR A 92 1.38 24.18 -22.93
CA THR A 92 0.26 23.24 -23.01
C THR A 92 -1.05 23.93 -22.68
N GLU A 93 -1.11 24.76 -21.63
CA GLU A 93 -2.31 25.51 -21.25
C GLU A 93 -2.67 26.58 -22.30
N GLN A 94 -1.67 27.25 -22.88
CA GLN A 94 -1.88 28.18 -24.00
C GLN A 94 -2.44 27.47 -25.25
N SER A 95 -1.98 26.24 -25.51
CA SER A 95 -2.38 25.49 -26.72
C SER A 95 -3.71 24.74 -26.55
N PHE A 96 -4.04 24.29 -25.34
CA PHE A 96 -5.13 23.35 -25.08
C PHE A 96 -6.13 23.83 -24.00
N GLY A 97 -5.91 25.00 -23.38
CA GLY A 97 -6.77 25.61 -22.36
C GLY A 97 -6.25 25.47 -20.92
N GLU A 98 -6.75 26.29 -20.00
CA GLU A 98 -6.45 26.21 -18.57
C GLU A 98 -6.77 24.81 -18.02
N GLY A 99 -5.84 24.20 -17.29
CA GLY A 99 -5.98 22.81 -16.82
C GLY A 99 -5.82 21.76 -17.93
N ALA A 100 -5.20 22.07 -19.07
CA ALA A 100 -4.97 21.10 -20.14
C ALA A 100 -4.11 19.88 -19.72
N LEU A 101 -3.24 20.04 -18.72
CA LEU A 101 -2.49 18.94 -18.10
C LEU A 101 -3.29 18.21 -17.02
N ASP A 102 -4.44 18.73 -16.60
CA ASP A 102 -5.33 18.03 -15.69
C ASP A 102 -5.92 16.83 -16.41
N VAL A 103 -5.82 15.66 -15.80
CA VAL A 103 -6.33 14.43 -16.38
C VAL A 103 -7.85 14.57 -16.58
N PRO A 104 -8.37 14.56 -17.83
CA PRO A 104 -9.79 14.73 -18.05
C PRO A 104 -10.58 13.63 -17.34
N ALA A 105 -11.68 14.01 -16.68
CA ALA A 105 -12.65 13.08 -16.11
C ALA A 105 -13.33 12.26 -17.23
N GLY A 106 -12.64 11.26 -17.76
CA GLY A 106 -13.17 10.40 -18.82
C GLY A 106 -12.15 9.47 -19.48
N LYS A 107 -10.92 9.94 -19.79
CA LYS A 107 -9.86 9.07 -20.35
C LYS A 107 -9.27 8.12 -19.30
N SER A 108 -9.36 8.50 -18.02
CA SER A 108 -9.04 7.63 -16.88
C SER A 108 -10.01 6.45 -16.71
N ASP A 109 -11.20 6.47 -17.32
CA ASP A 109 -12.28 5.55 -16.95
C ASP A 109 -12.06 4.12 -17.47
N ARG A 110 -11.34 3.95 -18.58
CA ARG A 110 -10.91 2.62 -19.08
C ARG A 110 -9.90 1.93 -18.16
N PHE A 111 -9.02 2.68 -17.49
CA PHE A 111 -8.12 2.15 -16.47
C PHE A 111 -8.81 1.95 -15.12
N ARG A 112 -9.83 2.74 -14.79
CA ARG A 112 -10.61 2.62 -13.53
C ARG A 112 -11.45 1.36 -13.43
N ARG A 113 -11.94 0.82 -14.57
CA ARG A 113 -12.75 -0.41 -14.62
C ARG A 113 -11.95 -1.72 -14.69
N GLY A 114 -10.65 -1.67 -14.94
CA GLY A 114 -9.78 -2.85 -15.07
C GLY A 114 -9.28 -3.43 -13.75
N HIS A 115 -8.67 -4.63 -13.81
CA HIS A 115 -7.90 -5.21 -12.72
C HIS A 115 -6.62 -4.40 -12.49
N ILE A 116 -6.41 -3.87 -11.28
CA ILE A 116 -5.19 -3.15 -10.93
C ILE A 116 -4.11 -4.17 -10.57
N PRO A 117 -2.96 -4.20 -11.25
CA PRO A 117 -1.91 -5.16 -10.95
C PRO A 117 -1.20 -4.83 -9.63
N PHE A 118 -0.78 -5.86 -8.90
CA PHE A 118 0.13 -5.71 -7.76
C PHE A 118 1.54 -5.32 -8.21
N THR A 119 2.20 -4.46 -7.43
CA THR A 119 3.63 -4.18 -7.58
C THR A 119 4.48 -5.43 -7.31
N PRO A 120 5.74 -5.50 -7.80
CA PRO A 120 6.66 -6.58 -7.45
C PRO A 120 6.84 -6.76 -5.94
N GLN A 121 6.96 -5.65 -5.19
CA GLN A 121 7.07 -5.67 -3.73
C GLN A 121 5.80 -6.23 -3.07
N ALA A 122 4.61 -5.85 -3.52
CA ALA A 122 3.38 -6.40 -2.97
C ALA A 122 3.22 -7.90 -3.25
N LYS A 123 3.56 -8.36 -4.47
CA LYS A 123 3.62 -9.81 -4.77
C LYS A 123 4.61 -10.52 -3.86
N LYS A 124 5.77 -9.91 -3.60
CA LYS A 124 6.77 -10.45 -2.67
C LYS A 124 6.23 -10.54 -1.25
N ALA A 125 5.54 -9.52 -0.75
CA ALA A 125 4.91 -9.53 0.56
C ALA A 125 3.87 -10.66 0.70
N LEU A 126 3.05 -10.92 -0.32
CA LEU A 126 2.09 -12.04 -0.32
C LEU A 126 2.81 -13.41 -0.29
N GLU A 127 3.91 -13.57 -1.03
CA GLU A 127 4.75 -14.76 -0.96
C GLU A 127 5.34 -14.96 0.45
N LEU A 128 5.85 -13.89 1.06
CA LEU A 128 6.41 -13.92 2.42
C LEU A 128 5.34 -14.29 3.45
N SER A 129 4.11 -13.83 3.26
CA SER A 129 2.96 -14.19 4.12
C SER A 129 2.72 -15.70 4.14
N LEU A 130 2.78 -16.35 2.97
CA LEU A 130 2.72 -17.81 2.87
C LEU A 130 3.91 -18.47 3.57
N ARG A 131 5.14 -17.96 3.39
CA ARG A 131 6.33 -18.49 4.07
C ARG A 131 6.22 -18.37 5.60
N HIS A 132 5.62 -17.30 6.12
CA HIS A 132 5.33 -17.16 7.54
C HIS A 132 4.35 -18.22 8.04
N ALA A 133 3.24 -18.44 7.34
CA ALA A 133 2.28 -19.49 7.69
C ALA A 133 2.95 -20.88 7.73
N ILE A 134 3.73 -21.22 6.70
CA ILE A 134 4.45 -22.49 6.63
C ILE A 134 5.46 -22.63 7.78
N ARG A 135 6.26 -21.60 8.06
CA ARG A 135 7.28 -21.63 9.13
C ARG A 135 6.65 -21.82 10.51
N LEU A 136 5.45 -21.29 10.72
CA LEU A 136 4.68 -21.46 11.95
C LEU A 136 3.85 -22.76 11.97
N GLY A 137 3.97 -23.63 10.96
CA GLY A 137 3.22 -24.89 10.87
C GLY A 137 1.72 -24.71 10.60
N GLN A 138 1.29 -23.53 10.13
CA GLN A 138 -0.12 -23.20 9.96
C GLN A 138 -0.59 -23.49 8.53
N LYS A 139 -1.75 -24.16 8.43
CA LYS A 139 -2.33 -24.56 7.14
C LYS A 139 -2.91 -23.36 6.38
N GLU A 140 -3.41 -22.37 7.11
CA GLU A 140 -4.08 -21.19 6.57
C GLU A 140 -3.25 -19.90 6.73
N ILE A 141 -3.43 -18.98 5.78
CA ILE A 141 -2.92 -17.61 5.78
C ILE A 141 -3.98 -16.72 6.44
N ARG A 142 -3.58 -16.06 7.52
CA ARG A 142 -4.39 -15.17 8.35
C ARG A 142 -3.89 -13.74 8.19
N SER A 143 -4.67 -12.75 8.62
CA SER A 143 -4.30 -11.34 8.55
C SER A 143 -2.93 -11.05 9.19
N GLY A 144 -2.61 -11.70 10.30
CA GLY A 144 -1.28 -11.58 10.91
C GLY A 144 -0.13 -12.08 10.00
N HIS A 145 -0.34 -13.14 9.21
CA HIS A 145 0.66 -13.57 8.23
C HIS A 145 0.86 -12.53 7.13
N LEU A 146 -0.24 -11.92 6.67
CA LEU A 146 -0.19 -10.81 5.71
C LEU A 146 0.58 -9.63 6.27
N LEU A 147 0.29 -9.26 7.52
CA LEU A 147 0.95 -8.17 8.20
C LEU A 147 2.47 -8.40 8.31
N LEU A 148 2.90 -9.60 8.71
CA LEU A 148 4.32 -9.98 8.73
C LEU A 148 4.97 -9.89 7.34
N GLY A 149 4.23 -10.24 6.29
CA GLY A 149 4.71 -10.14 4.90
C GLY A 149 4.89 -8.71 4.43
N VAL A 150 3.93 -7.81 4.70
CA VAL A 150 4.02 -6.39 4.28
C VAL A 150 4.98 -5.58 5.16
N LEU A 151 5.29 -6.02 6.38
CA LEU A 151 6.31 -5.39 7.25
C LEU A 151 7.67 -6.08 7.19
N HIS A 152 7.90 -6.93 6.19
CA HIS A 152 9.11 -7.76 6.14
C HIS A 152 10.39 -6.95 5.94
N ASP A 153 10.35 -5.99 5.02
CA ASP A 153 11.52 -5.26 4.51
C ASP A 153 11.31 -3.76 4.72
N GLY A 154 12.30 -3.08 5.31
CA GLY A 154 12.27 -1.62 5.52
C GLY A 154 12.22 -0.81 4.22
N GLY A 155 12.52 -1.41 3.07
CA GLY A 155 12.33 -0.80 1.75
C GLY A 155 10.87 -0.81 1.27
N PHE A 156 9.99 -1.60 1.88
CA PHE A 156 8.56 -1.60 1.55
C PHE A 156 7.90 -0.32 2.08
N LEU A 157 7.02 0.27 1.26
CA LEU A 157 6.34 1.50 1.65
C LEU A 157 5.49 1.31 2.93
N SER A 158 4.83 0.17 3.10
CA SER A 158 4.15 -0.19 4.36
C SER A 158 5.04 -0.12 5.60
N ALA A 159 6.27 -0.65 5.53
CA ALA A 159 7.20 -0.65 6.65
C ALA A 159 7.74 0.76 6.94
N ARG A 160 8.03 1.54 5.89
CA ARG A 160 8.43 2.95 6.02
C ARG A 160 7.33 3.79 6.65
N LEU A 161 6.09 3.67 6.16
CA LEU A 161 4.94 4.40 6.70
C LEU A 161 4.67 4.05 8.17
N ALA A 162 4.85 2.79 8.55
CA ALA A 162 4.75 2.37 9.95
C ALA A 162 5.84 3.01 10.82
N THR A 163 7.09 2.99 10.34
CA THR A 163 8.23 3.61 11.04
C THR A 163 8.05 5.12 11.17
N GLU A 164 7.61 5.81 10.11
CA GLU A 164 7.28 7.24 10.11
C GLU A 164 6.08 7.57 11.01
N ALA A 165 5.23 6.59 11.33
CA ALA A 165 4.17 6.71 12.32
C ALA A 165 4.67 6.55 13.76
N GLY A 166 5.97 6.31 13.97
CA GLY A 166 6.56 6.09 15.28
C GLY A 166 6.38 4.67 15.80
N VAL A 167 5.96 3.73 14.94
CA VAL A 167 5.79 2.33 15.32
C VAL A 167 7.13 1.63 15.34
N ASP A 168 7.43 0.98 16.46
CA ASP A 168 8.46 -0.05 16.50
C ASP A 168 7.98 -1.28 15.72
N VAL A 169 8.47 -1.41 14.48
CA VAL A 169 8.10 -2.51 13.58
C VAL A 169 8.57 -3.86 14.12
N GLU A 170 9.68 -3.91 14.88
CA GLU A 170 10.16 -5.17 15.46
C GLU A 170 9.25 -5.65 16.57
N GLU A 171 8.85 -4.73 17.46
CA GLU A 171 7.90 -5.01 18.53
C GLU A 171 6.55 -5.44 17.96
N LEU A 172 6.00 -4.71 16.98
CA LEU A 172 4.75 -5.07 16.32
C LEU A 172 4.82 -6.46 15.68
N ARG A 173 5.94 -6.81 15.02
CA ARG A 173 6.13 -8.14 14.43
C ARG A 173 6.22 -9.23 15.51
N ALA A 174 6.85 -8.94 16.65
CA ALA A 174 6.90 -9.87 17.77
C ALA A 174 5.50 -10.12 18.35
N GLU A 175 4.71 -9.08 18.55
CA GLU A 175 3.34 -9.19 19.05
C GLU A 175 2.43 -9.98 18.11
N VAL A 176 2.48 -9.69 16.82
CA VAL A 176 1.70 -10.42 15.81
C VAL A 176 2.09 -11.89 15.76
N ARG A 177 3.37 -12.24 15.94
CA ARG A 177 3.81 -13.64 16.06
C ARG A 177 3.21 -14.32 17.29
N ARG A 178 3.18 -13.64 18.45
CA ARG A 178 2.54 -14.15 19.67
C ARG A 178 1.05 -14.42 19.45
N LEU A 179 0.34 -13.47 18.82
CA LEU A 179 -1.09 -13.63 18.47
C LEU A 179 -1.33 -14.86 17.57
N LEU A 180 -0.49 -15.05 16.55
CA LEU A 180 -0.62 -16.17 15.62
C LEU A 180 -0.39 -17.52 16.31
N THR A 181 0.52 -17.60 17.27
CA THR A 181 0.78 -18.83 18.02
C THR A 181 -0.23 -19.09 19.13
N ALA A 182 -0.75 -18.05 19.78
CA ALA A 182 -1.76 -18.16 20.84
C ALA A 182 -3.09 -18.69 20.30
N LYS A 183 -3.46 -18.34 19.06
CA LYS A 183 -4.68 -18.80 18.38
C LYS A 183 -4.50 -20.16 17.66
N ALA A 184 -3.42 -20.90 17.95
CA ALA A 184 -3.14 -22.22 17.40
C ALA A 184 -3.10 -23.32 18.48
N ALA A 185 -3.21 -22.94 19.75
CA ALA A 185 -3.47 -23.81 20.89
C ALA A 185 -4.96 -23.81 21.22
#